data_AF-A0AAE2RFM9-F1
#
_entry.id   AF-A0AAE2RFM9-F1
#
_cell.length_a   1.000
_cell.length_b   1.000
_cell.length_c   1.000
_cell.angle_alpha   90.00
_cell.angle_beta   90.00
_cell.angle_gamma   90.00
#
_symmetry.space_group_name_H-M   'P 1'
#
loop_
_entity.id
_entity.type
_entity.pdbx_description
1 polymer ?
#
loop_
_entity_poly.entity_id
_entity_poly.type
_entity_poly.pdbx_seq_one_letter_code
_entity_poly.pdbx_strand_id
1 'polypeptide(L)'
;MIQPATLSASEGFRFLRTTDGGAGTGSSDLWATYAAIRTLTWLKRPPSAERSEEISSYVISCQNPDGSFSWQRGLPSDIWATFYCTQALGDIGVEIKPTSSLIDWLHSLQSPEGGFAMKPGQTPDVWATYYATRVFREIVGVPVPNVEKLAKWLSGLQCSNGGLAWNPASAGVDTRATYYAVHAKHVAGIVEPIWNVSDLVSWLQSMQDPVGGFRFGPEYKPCLWATFRATRALTKVDARPLDVTKCRDWILQRYNGRGFVRWEDYQATDVWANFSAVGALQAIGVDVSASVTAAVESTIEQFGISGGGYTYREPVAAGDALTTASALIHAYNQQDTSSVDVLSMWLRRAHMPWEDGIMYMPGRGAEVRCTLWAIASLGYIGRKLDSPPRVAKWIGELQNPDGGFGYWQGRGSDLVSTSAAVSILYLLGNDISQTIDVRQLSMFVRSCLRGTWASNIPGGPMNTSASAQASRLLWILGEFQASKTLLTGLNGRVRLGGYFEQDGGLPTLYATYQAALALSEQAQPLSPQLSRFLDRLCSPSGVIGWTPMGAIRQDPLVIPLYSLLRRKLREPAFRLPPLVL
;
A
#
# COMPACT_ATOMS: atom_id res chain seq x y z
N MET A 1 -4.01 -33.59 4.46
CA MET A 1 -5.43 -33.17 4.55
C MET A 1 -5.65 -32.52 5.90
N ILE A 2 -5.65 -31.20 5.98
CA ILE A 2 -6.10 -30.46 7.16
C ILE A 2 -7.47 -29.91 6.76
N GLN A 3 -8.54 -30.39 7.39
CA GLN A 3 -9.87 -29.84 7.20
C GLN A 3 -9.90 -28.36 7.60
N PRO A 4 -10.69 -27.50 6.94
CA PRO A 4 -10.96 -26.18 7.47
C PRO A 4 -11.65 -26.37 8.81
N ALA A 5 -11.08 -25.81 9.89
CA ALA A 5 -11.73 -25.81 11.19
C ALA A 5 -13.08 -25.11 11.05
N THR A 6 -14.16 -25.89 11.06
CA THR A 6 -15.51 -25.39 11.31
C THR A 6 -15.50 -24.85 12.73
N LEU A 7 -15.42 -23.51 12.85
CA LEU A 7 -15.57 -22.82 14.13
C LEU A 7 -16.91 -23.24 14.74
N SER A 8 -16.88 -23.99 15.83
CA SER A 8 -18.05 -24.19 16.67
C SER A 8 -18.40 -22.84 17.30
N ALA A 9 -19.69 -22.54 17.45
CA ALA A 9 -20.15 -21.27 18.03
C ALA A 9 -19.66 -21.01 19.47
N SER A 10 -19.00 -22.00 20.10
CA SER A 10 -18.41 -21.89 21.44
C SER A 10 -16.94 -21.44 21.46
N GLU A 11 -16.23 -21.44 20.33
CA GLU A 11 -14.84 -20.96 20.25
C GLU A 11 -14.80 -19.60 19.53
N GLY A 12 -14.67 -18.52 20.30
CA GLY A 12 -14.57 -17.17 19.74
C GLY A 12 -13.44 -17.02 18.72
N PHE A 13 -13.50 -15.96 17.89
CA PHE A 13 -12.49 -15.69 16.86
C PHE A 13 -11.06 -15.71 17.42
N ARG A 14 -10.17 -16.44 16.74
CA ARG A 14 -8.73 -16.44 17.01
C ARG A 14 -7.98 -15.86 15.82
N PHE A 15 -7.06 -14.94 16.09
CA PHE A 15 -6.11 -14.47 15.09
C PHE A 15 -5.21 -15.62 14.65
N LEU A 16 -4.91 -15.69 13.35
CA LEU A 16 -3.88 -16.59 12.86
C LEU A 16 -2.52 -16.07 13.32
N ARG A 17 -1.95 -16.73 14.35
CA ARG A 17 -0.59 -16.45 14.81
C ARG A 17 0.42 -17.04 13.84
N THR A 18 1.41 -16.23 13.48
CA THR A 18 2.45 -16.63 12.53
C THR A 18 3.74 -16.98 13.24
N THR A 19 4.52 -17.88 12.65
CA THR A 19 5.77 -18.41 13.24
C THR A 19 6.87 -17.37 13.37
N ASP A 20 6.75 -16.24 12.66
CA ASP A 20 7.63 -15.08 12.82
C ASP A 20 7.28 -14.21 14.04
N GLY A 21 6.20 -14.53 14.76
CA GLY A 21 5.70 -13.81 15.95
C GLY A 21 4.57 -12.84 15.65
N GLY A 22 4.20 -12.63 14.39
CA GLY A 22 3.13 -11.72 14.00
C GLY A 22 1.73 -12.33 14.12
N ALA A 23 0.79 -11.68 13.44
CA ALA A 23 -0.49 -12.25 13.06
C ALA A 23 -0.76 -11.96 11.58
N GLY A 24 -1.42 -12.90 10.90
CA GLY A 24 -1.78 -12.79 9.49
C GLY A 24 -3.27 -13.04 9.24
N THR A 25 -3.69 -12.85 8.00
CA THR A 25 -5.09 -13.03 7.59
C THR A 25 -5.38 -14.43 7.03
N GLY A 26 -4.33 -15.21 6.71
CA GLY A 26 -4.45 -16.47 5.97
C GLY A 26 -5.16 -16.29 4.61
N SER A 27 -5.10 -15.08 4.06
CA SER A 27 -5.78 -14.70 2.82
C SER A 27 -4.74 -14.30 1.78
N SER A 28 -5.15 -14.38 0.52
CA SER A 28 -4.33 -14.04 -0.62
C SER A 28 -4.05 -12.54 -0.68
N ASP A 29 -2.88 -12.18 -1.19
CA ASP A 29 -2.47 -10.79 -1.43
C ASP A 29 -2.28 -10.60 -2.94
N LEU A 30 -2.94 -9.60 -3.54
CA LEU A 30 -2.88 -9.39 -4.99
C LEU A 30 -1.46 -9.10 -5.50
N TRP A 31 -0.66 -8.38 -4.71
CA TRP A 31 0.71 -8.06 -5.10
C TRP A 31 1.61 -9.30 -5.08
N ALA A 32 1.54 -10.08 -4.00
CA ALA A 32 2.26 -11.34 -3.88
C ALA A 32 1.83 -12.33 -4.96
N THR A 33 0.52 -12.38 -5.25
CA THR A 33 -0.05 -13.20 -6.33
C THR A 33 0.56 -12.82 -7.68
N TYR A 34 0.59 -11.53 -8.02
CA TYR A 34 1.26 -11.04 -9.23
C TYR A 34 2.75 -11.42 -9.27
N ALA A 35 3.49 -11.18 -8.17
CA ALA A 35 4.92 -11.45 -8.12
C ALA A 35 5.23 -12.95 -8.26
N ALA A 36 4.44 -13.81 -7.63
CA ALA A 36 4.55 -15.26 -7.72
C ALA A 36 4.36 -15.73 -9.17
N ILE A 37 3.22 -15.40 -9.77
CA ILE A 37 2.87 -15.79 -11.14
C ILE A 37 3.90 -15.27 -12.12
N ARG A 38 4.29 -13.99 -12.01
CA ARG A 38 5.26 -13.39 -12.92
C ARG A 38 6.63 -14.06 -12.84
N THR A 39 7.07 -14.41 -11.63
CA THR A 39 8.33 -15.14 -11.41
C THR A 39 8.27 -16.53 -12.03
N LEU A 40 7.19 -17.27 -11.77
CA LEU A 40 6.95 -18.60 -12.32
C LEU A 40 6.91 -18.59 -13.86
N THR A 41 6.23 -17.61 -14.47
CA THR A 41 6.19 -17.42 -15.92
C THR A 41 7.57 -17.10 -16.49
N TRP A 42 8.36 -16.22 -15.84
CA TRP A 42 9.74 -15.95 -16.22
C TRP A 42 10.66 -17.17 -16.16
N LEU A 43 10.40 -18.07 -15.23
CA LEU A 43 11.09 -19.35 -15.09
C LEU A 43 10.55 -20.45 -16.01
N LYS A 44 9.52 -20.16 -16.82
CA LYS A 44 8.81 -21.14 -17.68
C LYS A 44 8.20 -22.29 -16.88
N ARG A 45 7.70 -21.98 -15.68
CA ARG A 45 7.05 -22.90 -14.73
C ARG A 45 5.70 -22.33 -14.29
N PRO A 46 4.75 -22.07 -15.20
CA PRO A 46 3.47 -21.49 -14.82
C PRO A 46 2.71 -22.40 -13.84
N PRO A 47 1.80 -21.85 -13.01
CA PRO A 47 0.94 -22.65 -12.14
C PRO A 47 0.17 -23.73 -12.92
N SER A 48 -0.24 -24.81 -12.23
CA SER A 48 -1.09 -25.84 -12.83
C SER A 48 -2.43 -25.26 -13.31
N ALA A 49 -3.15 -25.99 -14.18
CA ALA A 49 -4.46 -25.56 -14.68
C ALA A 49 -5.46 -25.33 -13.54
N GLU A 50 -5.58 -26.29 -12.62
CA GLU A 50 -6.43 -26.18 -11.41
C GLU A 50 -6.05 -24.95 -10.59
N ARG A 51 -4.75 -24.72 -10.36
CA ARG A 51 -4.28 -23.56 -9.60
C ARG A 51 -4.60 -22.25 -10.31
N SER A 52 -4.48 -22.23 -11.63
CA SER A 52 -4.80 -21.07 -12.47
C SER A 52 -6.29 -20.72 -12.40
N GLU A 53 -7.18 -21.71 -12.32
CA GLU A 53 -8.62 -21.49 -12.12
C GLU A 53 -8.93 -20.85 -10.76
N GLU A 54 -8.32 -21.34 -9.68
CA GLU A 54 -8.47 -20.75 -8.34
C GLU A 54 -7.94 -19.31 -8.29
N ILE A 55 -6.76 -19.07 -8.87
CA ILE A 55 -6.15 -17.74 -8.97
C ILE A 55 -7.05 -16.80 -9.78
N SER A 56 -7.55 -17.24 -10.93
CA SER A 56 -8.38 -16.38 -11.78
C SER A 56 -9.68 -15.99 -11.08
N SER A 57 -10.34 -16.93 -10.39
CA SER A 57 -11.54 -16.68 -9.60
C SER A 57 -11.29 -15.64 -8.51
N TYR A 58 -10.16 -15.74 -7.79
CA TYR A 58 -9.75 -14.75 -6.80
C TYR A 58 -9.49 -13.37 -7.41
N VAL A 59 -8.68 -13.29 -8.47
CA VAL A 59 -8.32 -12.00 -9.09
C VAL A 59 -9.55 -11.32 -9.70
N ILE A 60 -10.41 -12.06 -10.41
CA ILE A 60 -11.66 -11.55 -11.00
C ILE A 60 -12.61 -11.03 -9.92
N SER A 61 -12.61 -11.61 -8.71
CA SER A 61 -13.45 -11.13 -7.60
C SER A 61 -13.10 -9.69 -7.15
N CYS A 62 -11.92 -9.18 -7.53
CA CYS A 62 -11.47 -7.81 -7.25
C CYS A 62 -11.78 -6.82 -8.38
N GLN A 63 -12.41 -7.26 -9.47
CA GLN A 63 -12.83 -6.42 -10.58
C GLN A 63 -14.07 -5.59 -10.23
N ASN A 64 -14.04 -4.30 -10.59
CA ASN A 64 -15.14 -3.37 -10.41
C ASN A 64 -16.00 -3.25 -11.67
N PRO A 65 -17.22 -2.68 -11.58
CA PRO A 65 -18.12 -2.53 -12.74
C PRO A 65 -17.55 -1.71 -13.90
N ASP A 66 -16.56 -0.85 -13.64
CA ASP A 66 -15.82 -0.10 -14.66
C ASP A 66 -14.86 -1.00 -15.48
N GLY A 67 -14.68 -2.27 -15.10
CA GLY A 67 -13.76 -3.22 -15.74
C GLY A 67 -12.34 -3.20 -15.18
N SER A 68 -12.03 -2.24 -14.30
CA SER A 68 -10.74 -2.08 -13.61
C SER A 68 -10.71 -2.90 -12.33
N PHE A 69 -9.56 -2.94 -11.64
CA PHE A 69 -9.40 -3.72 -10.41
C PHE A 69 -8.99 -2.86 -9.22
N SER A 70 -9.22 -3.41 -8.03
CA SER A 70 -8.87 -2.82 -6.74
C SER A 70 -8.07 -3.81 -5.89
N TRP A 71 -7.45 -3.34 -4.80
CA TRP A 71 -6.63 -4.19 -3.91
C TRP A 71 -7.38 -5.36 -3.29
N GLN A 72 -8.65 -5.16 -3.01
CA GLN A 72 -9.55 -6.10 -2.39
C GLN A 72 -10.96 -5.79 -2.87
N ARG A 73 -11.79 -6.82 -3.01
CA ARG A 73 -13.19 -6.68 -3.40
C ARG A 73 -13.89 -5.57 -2.62
N GLY A 74 -14.53 -4.66 -3.35
CA GLY A 74 -15.30 -3.55 -2.79
C GLY A 74 -14.48 -2.26 -2.54
N LEU A 75 -13.16 -2.28 -2.75
CA LEU A 75 -12.36 -1.05 -2.77
C LEU A 75 -12.46 -0.34 -4.13
N PRO A 76 -12.26 0.99 -4.18
CA PRO A 76 -12.22 1.72 -5.44
C PRO A 76 -11.07 1.25 -6.35
N SER A 77 -11.32 1.26 -7.66
CA SER A 77 -10.33 0.95 -8.69
C SER A 77 -9.07 1.80 -8.58
N ASP A 78 -7.91 1.22 -8.89
CA ASP A 78 -6.67 1.95 -9.13
C ASP A 78 -5.78 1.27 -10.17
N ILE A 79 -4.89 2.06 -10.78
CA ILE A 79 -4.17 1.62 -11.97
C ILE A 79 -3.12 0.55 -11.66
N TRP A 80 -2.61 0.53 -10.43
CA TRP A 80 -1.65 -0.46 -10.02
C TRP A 80 -2.30 -1.84 -9.84
N ALA A 81 -3.41 -1.90 -9.09
CA ALA A 81 -4.19 -3.12 -8.94
C ALA A 81 -4.68 -3.61 -10.31
N THR A 82 -5.17 -2.70 -11.16
CA THR A 82 -5.59 -3.00 -12.53
C THR A 82 -4.47 -3.66 -13.33
N PHE A 83 -3.30 -3.04 -13.41
CA PHE A 83 -2.17 -3.61 -14.15
C PHE A 83 -1.73 -4.98 -13.60
N TYR A 84 -1.64 -5.13 -12.27
CA TYR A 84 -1.22 -6.40 -11.66
C TYR A 84 -2.23 -7.53 -11.92
N CYS A 85 -3.52 -7.24 -11.78
CA CYS A 85 -4.56 -8.23 -12.03
C CYS A 85 -4.58 -8.64 -13.50
N THR A 86 -4.59 -7.69 -14.43
CA THR A 86 -4.64 -8.01 -15.86
C THR A 86 -3.39 -8.73 -16.35
N GLN A 87 -2.21 -8.34 -15.86
CA GLN A 87 -0.96 -9.05 -16.20
C GLN A 87 -0.93 -10.46 -15.61
N ALA A 88 -1.35 -10.63 -14.35
CA ALA A 88 -1.40 -11.95 -13.72
C ALA A 88 -2.36 -12.88 -14.46
N LEU A 89 -3.54 -12.39 -14.85
CA LEU A 89 -4.52 -13.13 -15.65
C LEU A 89 -3.95 -13.50 -17.02
N GLY A 90 -3.30 -12.57 -17.72
CA GLY A 90 -2.63 -12.85 -18.99
C GLY A 90 -1.50 -13.88 -18.87
N ASP A 91 -0.71 -13.82 -17.79
CA ASP A 91 0.40 -14.74 -17.55
C ASP A 91 -0.04 -16.19 -17.27
N ILE A 92 -1.29 -16.40 -16.82
CA ILE A 92 -1.94 -17.71 -16.67
C ILE A 92 -2.89 -18.05 -17.83
N GLY A 93 -2.88 -17.26 -18.90
CA GLY A 93 -3.65 -17.53 -20.13
C GLY A 93 -5.13 -17.13 -20.08
N VAL A 94 -5.55 -16.31 -19.11
CA VAL A 94 -6.92 -15.77 -19.04
C VAL A 94 -6.98 -14.43 -19.80
N GLU A 95 -7.77 -14.42 -20.87
CA GLU A 95 -7.96 -13.24 -21.71
C GLU A 95 -8.82 -12.18 -20.99
N ILE A 96 -8.31 -10.94 -20.93
CA ILE A 96 -9.08 -9.78 -20.48
C ILE A 96 -9.61 -9.04 -21.71
N LYS A 97 -10.93 -8.99 -21.85
CA LYS A 97 -11.58 -8.23 -22.92
C LYS A 97 -11.75 -6.78 -22.46
N PRO A 98 -11.07 -5.80 -23.09
CA PRO A 98 -11.22 -4.40 -22.72
C PRO A 98 -12.66 -3.94 -22.98
N THR A 99 -13.26 -3.30 -21.99
CA THR A 99 -14.58 -2.65 -22.11
C THR A 99 -14.40 -1.17 -22.42
N SER A 100 -15.42 -0.52 -22.98
CA SER A 100 -15.42 0.93 -23.14
C SER A 100 -15.27 1.64 -21.78
N SER A 101 -15.91 1.12 -20.73
CA SER A 101 -15.80 1.66 -19.37
C SER A 101 -14.37 1.64 -18.83
N LEU A 102 -13.59 0.57 -19.09
CA LEU A 102 -12.20 0.49 -18.68
C LEU A 102 -11.37 1.55 -19.40
N ILE A 103 -11.60 1.71 -20.71
CA ILE A 103 -10.90 2.70 -21.54
C ILE A 103 -11.22 4.12 -21.06
N ASP A 104 -12.50 4.43 -20.84
CA ASP A 104 -12.95 5.72 -20.32
C ASP A 104 -12.34 6.03 -18.94
N TRP A 105 -12.30 5.03 -18.07
CA TRP A 105 -11.65 5.17 -16.76
C TRP A 105 -10.14 5.41 -16.90
N LEU A 106 -9.44 4.69 -17.77
CA LEU A 106 -8.01 4.94 -18.03
C LEU A 106 -7.74 6.34 -18.58
N HIS A 107 -8.61 6.86 -19.46
CA HIS A 107 -8.50 8.23 -19.96
C HIS A 107 -8.65 9.26 -18.82
N SER A 108 -9.53 8.99 -17.84
CA SER A 108 -9.73 9.88 -16.69
C SER A 108 -8.52 9.97 -15.74
N LEU A 109 -7.53 9.08 -15.87
CA LEU A 109 -6.30 9.10 -15.09
C LEU A 109 -5.26 10.09 -15.62
N GLN A 110 -5.34 10.50 -16.89
CA GLN A 110 -4.36 11.42 -17.46
C GLN A 110 -4.63 12.85 -17.00
N SER A 111 -3.63 13.46 -16.38
CA SER A 111 -3.66 14.87 -15.99
C SER A 111 -3.61 15.80 -17.21
N PRO A 112 -4.10 17.05 -17.10
CA PRO A 112 -3.94 18.07 -18.13
C PRO A 112 -2.48 18.30 -18.56
N GLU A 113 -1.53 18.09 -17.64
CA GLU A 113 -0.09 18.21 -17.85
C GLU A 113 0.52 17.02 -18.59
N GLY A 114 -0.16 15.86 -18.63
CA GLY A 114 0.19 14.70 -19.46
C GLY A 114 0.57 13.43 -18.70
N GLY A 115 1.05 13.54 -17.45
CA GLY A 115 1.30 12.38 -16.57
C GLY A 115 0.00 11.72 -16.10
N PHE A 116 0.07 10.48 -15.61
CA PHE A 116 -1.10 9.77 -15.08
C PHE A 116 -1.10 9.69 -13.56
N ALA A 117 -2.29 9.66 -13.00
CA ALA A 117 -2.55 9.53 -11.57
C ALA A 117 -2.99 8.10 -11.20
N MET A 118 -2.77 7.72 -9.95
CA MET A 118 -3.14 6.38 -9.46
C MET A 118 -4.66 6.17 -9.46
N LYS A 119 -5.41 7.24 -9.17
CA LYS A 119 -6.87 7.35 -9.23
C LYS A 119 -7.24 8.70 -9.86
N PRO A 120 -8.43 8.84 -10.47
CA PRO A 120 -8.86 10.10 -11.06
C PRO A 120 -8.87 11.23 -10.02
N GLY A 121 -8.28 12.37 -10.35
CA GLY A 121 -8.23 13.55 -9.47
C GLY A 121 -7.03 13.62 -8.50
N GLN A 122 -6.17 12.60 -8.45
CA GLN A 122 -4.89 12.72 -7.73
C GLN A 122 -3.83 13.43 -8.58
N THR A 123 -2.82 13.98 -7.92
CA THR A 123 -1.59 14.48 -8.56
C THR A 123 -0.93 13.33 -9.36
N PRO A 124 -0.52 13.55 -10.62
CA PRO A 124 0.12 12.52 -11.41
C PRO A 124 1.49 12.16 -10.84
N ASP A 125 1.89 10.90 -10.99
CA ASP A 125 3.21 10.42 -10.58
C ASP A 125 3.74 9.40 -11.60
N VAL A 126 5.05 9.20 -11.59
CA VAL A 126 5.70 8.34 -12.60
C VAL A 126 5.34 6.86 -12.42
N TRP A 127 4.95 6.45 -11.21
CA TRP A 127 4.53 5.08 -10.92
C TRP A 127 3.19 4.78 -11.61
N ALA A 128 2.19 5.64 -11.40
CA ALA A 128 0.90 5.55 -12.05
C ALA A 128 1.04 5.69 -13.57
N THR A 129 1.90 6.59 -14.04
CA THR A 129 2.25 6.76 -15.46
C THR A 129 2.81 5.47 -16.08
N TYR A 130 3.71 4.79 -15.38
CA TYR A 130 4.24 3.51 -15.82
C TYR A 130 3.16 2.43 -15.97
N TYR A 131 2.24 2.30 -15.02
CA TYR A 131 1.18 1.31 -15.14
C TYR A 131 0.11 1.68 -16.16
N ALA A 132 -0.30 2.95 -16.21
CA ALA A 132 -1.29 3.42 -17.17
C ALA A 132 -0.82 3.17 -18.60
N THR A 133 0.42 3.56 -18.94
CA THR A 133 1.00 3.35 -20.27
C THR A 133 1.04 1.88 -20.66
N ARG A 134 1.40 0.99 -19.72
CA ARG A 134 1.38 -0.47 -19.93
C ARG A 134 -0.01 -1.04 -20.08
N VAL A 135 -1.00 -0.60 -19.29
CA VAL A 135 -2.38 -1.06 -19.45
C VAL A 135 -2.92 -0.65 -20.83
N PHE A 136 -2.71 0.60 -21.26
CA PHE A 136 -3.10 1.02 -22.61
C PHE A 136 -2.48 0.13 -23.71
N ARG A 137 -1.16 -0.08 -23.66
CA ARG A 137 -0.42 -0.70 -24.76
C ARG A 137 -0.41 -2.22 -24.74
N GLU A 138 -0.18 -2.81 -23.57
CA GLU A 138 0.08 -4.25 -23.43
C GLU A 138 -1.18 -5.05 -23.08
N ILE A 139 -2.19 -4.39 -22.51
CA ILE A 139 -3.43 -5.06 -22.06
C ILE A 139 -4.60 -4.67 -22.97
N VAL A 140 -4.83 -3.37 -23.17
CA VAL A 140 -5.94 -2.87 -23.99
C VAL A 140 -5.60 -2.91 -25.49
N GLY A 141 -4.32 -2.77 -25.84
CA GLY A 141 -3.87 -2.80 -27.23
C GLY A 141 -4.11 -1.50 -28.00
N VAL A 142 -4.29 -0.36 -27.31
CA VAL A 142 -4.51 0.96 -27.92
C VAL A 142 -3.32 1.90 -27.66
N PRO A 143 -3.10 2.94 -28.50
CA PRO A 143 -2.08 3.95 -28.24
C PRO A 143 -2.28 4.67 -26.89
N VAL A 144 -1.18 5.11 -26.28
CA VAL A 144 -1.24 6.01 -25.12
C VAL A 144 -1.79 7.37 -25.60
N PRO A 145 -2.76 7.97 -24.91
CA PRO A 145 -3.30 9.27 -25.31
C PRO A 145 -2.34 10.44 -25.01
N ASN A 146 -2.48 11.53 -25.79
CA ASN A 146 -1.76 12.80 -25.59
C ASN A 146 -0.24 12.63 -25.39
N VAL A 147 0.41 11.84 -26.26
CA VAL A 147 1.82 11.45 -26.12
C VAL A 147 2.75 12.66 -26.05
N GLU A 148 2.45 13.75 -26.76
CA GLU A 148 3.25 14.97 -26.73
C GLU A 148 3.23 15.63 -25.34
N LYS A 149 2.07 15.65 -24.68
CA LYS A 149 1.96 16.15 -23.30
C LYS A 149 2.68 15.22 -22.33
N LEU A 150 2.53 13.92 -22.49
CA LEU A 150 3.26 12.94 -21.69
C LEU A 150 4.78 13.11 -21.83
N ALA A 151 5.28 13.30 -23.06
CA ALA A 151 6.69 13.54 -23.33
C ALA A 151 7.19 14.83 -22.65
N LYS A 152 6.41 15.91 -22.73
CA LYS A 152 6.71 17.16 -22.01
C LYS A 152 6.74 16.94 -20.49
N TRP A 153 5.77 16.23 -19.93
CA TRP A 153 5.73 15.94 -18.49
C TRP A 153 6.92 15.09 -18.05
N LEU A 154 7.23 14.02 -18.77
CA LEU A 154 8.39 13.16 -18.50
C LEU A 154 9.72 13.92 -18.61
N SER A 155 9.86 14.86 -19.56
CA SER A 155 11.08 15.67 -19.72
C SER A 155 11.42 16.48 -18.47
N GLY A 156 10.41 16.89 -17.70
CA GLY A 156 10.58 17.64 -16.46
C GLY A 156 11.03 16.78 -15.27
N LEU A 157 11.15 15.46 -15.42
CA LEU A 157 11.56 14.58 -14.31
C LEU A 157 13.07 14.55 -14.05
N GLN A 158 13.90 14.93 -15.03
CA GLN A 158 15.36 14.80 -14.87
C GLN A 158 15.92 15.93 -14.00
N CYS A 159 16.53 15.54 -12.89
CA CYS A 159 17.22 16.44 -11.98
C CYS A 159 18.64 16.75 -12.48
N SER A 160 19.27 17.77 -11.88
CA SER A 160 20.62 18.23 -12.23
C SER A 160 21.73 17.18 -12.07
N ASN A 161 21.51 16.15 -11.26
CA ASN A 161 22.42 15.03 -11.08
C ASN A 161 22.18 13.87 -12.07
N GLY A 162 21.28 14.04 -13.04
CA GLY A 162 20.96 13.06 -14.07
C GLY A 162 19.84 12.09 -13.73
N GLY A 163 19.58 11.84 -12.44
CA GLY A 163 18.51 10.95 -11.97
C GLY A 163 17.11 11.50 -12.20
N LEU A 164 16.10 10.64 -12.18
CA LEU A 164 14.70 11.02 -12.42
C LEU A 164 13.90 11.04 -11.12
N ALA A 165 13.07 12.07 -10.96
CA ALA A 165 12.18 12.25 -9.84
C ALA A 165 10.80 11.57 -10.04
N TRP A 166 10.00 11.50 -8.97
CA TRP A 166 8.66 10.89 -9.00
C TRP A 166 7.62 11.75 -9.72
N ASN A 167 7.81 13.07 -9.67
CA ASN A 167 6.98 14.10 -10.27
C ASN A 167 7.86 15.32 -10.63
N PRO A 168 7.58 16.09 -11.70
CA PRO A 168 8.39 17.25 -12.08
C PRO A 168 8.50 18.34 -11.00
N ALA A 169 7.53 18.43 -10.08
CA ALA A 169 7.53 19.34 -8.95
C ALA A 169 8.29 18.79 -7.72
N SER A 170 8.79 17.55 -7.77
CA SER A 170 9.58 16.93 -6.70
C SER A 170 11.08 16.98 -7.03
N ALA A 171 11.91 17.23 -6.02
CA ALA A 171 13.37 17.32 -6.21
C ALA A 171 14.12 15.98 -5.94
N GLY A 172 13.42 14.96 -5.43
CA GLY A 172 14.04 13.69 -5.00
C GLY A 172 14.21 12.69 -6.15
N VAL A 173 15.46 12.34 -6.47
CA VAL A 173 15.78 11.28 -7.43
C VAL A 173 15.73 9.90 -6.78
N ASP A 174 15.29 8.90 -7.53
CA ASP A 174 15.15 7.52 -7.03
C ASP A 174 15.31 6.49 -8.15
N THR A 175 15.99 5.37 -7.86
CA THR A 175 16.19 4.28 -8.83
C THR A 175 14.86 3.69 -9.31
N ARG A 176 13.84 3.65 -8.45
CA ARG A 176 12.47 3.22 -8.76
C ARG A 176 11.80 4.22 -9.70
N ALA A 177 11.82 5.51 -9.36
CA ALA A 177 11.27 6.57 -10.20
C ALA A 177 11.89 6.54 -11.60
N THR A 178 13.22 6.39 -11.66
CA THR A 178 13.97 6.25 -12.91
C THR A 178 13.52 5.05 -13.74
N TYR A 179 13.39 3.88 -13.11
CA TYR A 179 12.85 2.69 -13.77
C TYR A 179 11.45 2.93 -14.34
N TYR A 180 10.54 3.50 -13.56
CA TYR A 180 9.17 3.76 -14.00
C TYR A 180 9.14 4.76 -15.17
N ALA A 181 9.91 5.84 -15.10
CA ALA A 181 9.98 6.87 -16.14
C ALA A 181 10.48 6.30 -17.47
N VAL A 182 11.64 5.62 -17.43
CA VAL A 182 12.29 5.04 -18.62
C VAL A 182 11.36 4.04 -19.31
N HIS A 183 10.71 3.18 -18.51
CA HIS A 183 9.77 2.22 -19.07
C HIS A 183 8.50 2.87 -19.61
N ALA A 184 7.95 3.88 -18.93
CA ALA A 184 6.79 4.62 -19.42
C ALA A 184 7.08 5.30 -20.77
N LYS A 185 8.23 5.97 -20.90
CA LYS A 185 8.70 6.55 -22.18
C LYS A 185 8.74 5.50 -23.29
N HIS A 186 9.38 4.36 -23.01
CA HIS A 186 9.55 3.28 -23.97
C HIS A 186 8.21 2.67 -24.40
N VAL A 187 7.34 2.34 -23.45
CA VAL A 187 6.03 1.71 -23.73
C VAL A 187 5.10 2.68 -24.46
N ALA A 188 5.12 3.96 -24.10
CA ALA A 188 4.36 5.00 -24.79
C ALA A 188 4.85 5.28 -26.23
N GLY A 189 6.01 4.74 -26.63
CA GLY A 189 6.55 4.94 -27.97
C GLY A 189 7.17 6.33 -28.19
N ILE A 190 7.57 7.02 -27.12
CA ILE A 190 8.22 8.33 -27.21
C ILE A 190 9.67 8.11 -27.67
N VAL A 191 9.98 8.56 -28.88
CA VAL A 191 11.29 8.36 -29.52
C VAL A 191 12.22 9.56 -29.33
N GLU A 192 11.65 10.75 -29.12
CA GLU A 192 12.40 11.98 -28.97
C GLU A 192 13.34 11.94 -27.73
N PRO A 193 14.51 12.59 -27.82
CA PRO A 193 15.39 12.74 -26.67
C PRO A 193 14.80 13.77 -25.70
N ILE A 194 14.13 13.29 -24.65
CA ILE A 194 13.54 14.13 -23.60
C ILE A 194 14.44 14.29 -22.36
N TRP A 195 15.56 13.57 -22.32
CA TRP A 195 16.54 13.58 -21.22
C TRP A 195 17.97 13.56 -21.77
N ASN A 196 18.92 14.07 -20.99
CA ASN A 196 20.33 13.73 -21.17
C ASN A 196 20.55 12.28 -20.74
N VAL A 197 20.63 11.37 -21.72
CA VAL A 197 20.79 9.93 -21.49
C VAL A 197 22.16 9.61 -20.86
N SER A 198 23.20 10.37 -21.19
CA SER A 198 24.54 10.14 -20.62
C SER A 198 24.56 10.37 -19.11
N ASP A 199 23.97 11.48 -18.67
CA ASP A 199 23.88 11.82 -17.24
C ASP A 199 22.97 10.83 -16.51
N LEU A 200 21.86 10.43 -17.13
CA LEU A 200 20.94 9.43 -16.59
C LEU A 200 21.62 8.07 -16.37
N VAL A 201 22.37 7.60 -17.37
CA VAL A 201 23.12 6.33 -17.29
C VAL A 201 24.18 6.44 -16.21
N SER A 202 24.94 7.54 -16.17
CA SER A 202 25.98 7.78 -15.17
C SER A 202 25.39 7.79 -13.75
N TRP A 203 24.24 8.42 -13.55
CA TRP A 203 23.54 8.41 -12.28
C TRP A 203 23.09 6.99 -11.87
N LEU A 204 22.40 6.25 -12.76
CA LEU A 204 21.99 4.88 -12.50
C LEU A 204 23.17 3.97 -12.17
N GLN A 205 24.26 4.10 -12.92
CA GLN A 205 25.49 3.35 -12.73
C GLN A 205 26.16 3.67 -11.39
N SER A 206 26.12 4.94 -10.95
CA SER A 206 26.61 5.33 -9.63
C SER A 206 25.83 4.72 -8.46
N MET A 207 24.60 4.25 -8.70
CA MET A 207 23.82 3.50 -7.71
C MET A 207 24.29 2.06 -7.55
N GLN A 208 25.20 1.56 -8.40
CA GLN A 208 25.83 0.25 -8.23
C GLN A 208 26.87 0.33 -7.10
N ASP A 209 26.61 -0.39 -6.02
CA ASP A 209 27.51 -0.53 -4.89
C ASP A 209 28.79 -1.30 -5.30
N PRO A 210 29.97 -0.98 -4.72
CA PRO A 210 31.18 -1.78 -4.93
C PRO A 210 31.04 -3.29 -4.71
N VAL A 211 30.08 -3.74 -3.88
CA VAL A 211 29.79 -5.17 -3.68
C VAL A 211 28.94 -5.79 -4.80
N GLY A 212 28.35 -5.00 -5.69
CA GLY A 212 27.71 -5.43 -6.93
C GLY A 212 26.22 -5.09 -7.07
N GLY A 213 25.46 -5.06 -5.97
CA GLY A 213 24.03 -4.71 -5.97
C GLY A 213 23.77 -3.21 -6.14
N PHE A 214 22.52 -2.82 -6.42
CA PHE A 214 22.15 -1.40 -6.56
C PHE A 214 21.37 -0.88 -5.35
N ARG A 215 21.41 0.44 -5.17
CA ARG A 215 20.73 1.21 -4.11
C ARG A 215 19.55 2.02 -4.70
N PHE A 216 18.61 2.48 -3.86
CA PHE A 216 17.58 3.44 -4.29
C PHE A 216 18.11 4.86 -4.43
N GLY A 217 19.06 5.20 -3.56
CA GLY A 217 19.82 6.45 -3.50
C GLY A 217 21.15 6.20 -2.76
N PRO A 218 22.11 7.15 -2.78
CA PRO A 218 23.43 7.00 -2.17
C PRO A 218 23.44 6.54 -0.71
N GLU A 219 22.44 6.95 0.06
CA GLU A 219 22.25 6.70 1.49
C GLU A 219 21.71 5.30 1.82
N TYR A 220 21.15 4.59 0.83
CA TYR A 220 20.57 3.27 1.03
C TYR A 220 21.62 2.16 0.89
N LYS A 221 21.37 1.02 1.55
CA LYS A 221 22.11 -0.23 1.27
C LYS A 221 21.64 -0.88 -0.04
N PRO A 222 22.51 -1.64 -0.72
CA PRO A 222 22.11 -2.38 -1.91
C PRO A 222 21.07 -3.45 -1.57
N CYS A 223 20.05 -3.60 -2.41
CA CYS A 223 19.01 -4.61 -2.24
C CYS A 223 18.50 -5.13 -3.60
N LEU A 224 17.95 -6.34 -3.63
CA LEU A 224 17.42 -6.94 -4.86
C LEU A 224 16.35 -6.06 -5.52
N TRP A 225 15.57 -5.33 -4.72
CA TRP A 225 14.54 -4.44 -5.22
C TRP A 225 15.17 -3.36 -6.11
N ALA A 226 16.15 -2.60 -5.61
CA ALA A 226 16.87 -1.61 -6.39
C ALA A 226 17.64 -2.24 -7.57
N THR A 227 18.32 -3.37 -7.36
CA THR A 227 19.05 -4.10 -8.41
C THR A 227 18.17 -4.45 -9.61
N PHE A 228 16.97 -4.97 -9.39
CA PHE A 228 16.02 -5.24 -10.48
C PHE A 228 15.65 -3.97 -11.26
N ARG A 229 15.35 -2.87 -10.56
CA ARG A 229 14.90 -1.64 -11.20
C ARG A 229 16.02 -1.00 -12.00
N ALA A 230 17.22 -0.89 -11.42
CA ALA A 230 18.38 -0.33 -12.09
C ALA A 230 18.78 -1.13 -13.33
N THR A 231 18.91 -2.46 -13.21
CA THR A 231 19.31 -3.31 -14.34
C THR A 231 18.32 -3.26 -15.48
N ARG A 232 17.01 -3.28 -15.20
CA ARG A 232 15.97 -3.16 -16.24
C ARG A 232 15.95 -1.77 -16.88
N ALA A 233 16.12 -0.71 -16.09
CA ALA A 233 16.19 0.66 -16.60
C ALA A 233 17.40 0.85 -17.53
N LEU A 234 18.59 0.41 -17.10
CA LEU A 234 19.82 0.43 -17.90
C LEU A 234 19.61 -0.31 -19.23
N THR A 235 19.04 -1.51 -19.20
CA THR A 235 18.74 -2.26 -20.43
C THR A 235 17.77 -1.52 -21.37
N LYS A 236 16.83 -0.71 -20.85
CA LYS A 236 15.90 0.07 -21.67
C LYS A 236 16.47 1.36 -22.26
N VAL A 237 17.61 1.83 -21.75
CA VAL A 237 18.38 2.95 -22.33
C VAL A 237 19.66 2.45 -23.01
N ASP A 238 19.68 1.17 -23.42
CA ASP A 238 20.80 0.52 -24.12
C ASP A 238 22.14 0.58 -23.36
N ALA A 239 22.07 0.59 -22.03
CA ALA A 239 23.22 0.58 -21.12
C ALA A 239 23.30 -0.73 -20.32
N ARG A 240 24.36 -0.85 -19.51
CA ARG A 240 24.65 -1.97 -18.62
C ARG A 240 25.14 -1.49 -17.26
N PRO A 241 25.06 -2.33 -16.20
CA PRO A 241 25.80 -2.09 -14.96
C PRO A 241 27.28 -1.79 -15.23
N LEU A 242 27.93 -1.00 -14.37
CA LEU A 242 29.37 -0.73 -14.45
C LEU A 242 30.17 -2.02 -14.36
N ASP A 243 29.78 -2.90 -13.44
CA ASP A 243 30.37 -4.22 -13.27
C ASP A 243 29.26 -5.30 -13.32
N VAL A 244 29.03 -5.84 -14.51
CA VAL A 244 28.01 -6.86 -14.75
C VAL A 244 28.34 -8.16 -13.99
N THR A 245 29.61 -8.50 -13.89
CA THR A 245 30.08 -9.72 -13.20
C THR A 245 29.78 -9.63 -11.71
N LYS A 246 30.15 -8.53 -11.06
CA LYS A 246 29.81 -8.31 -9.65
C LYS A 246 28.32 -8.23 -9.42
N CYS A 247 27.57 -7.60 -10.33
CA CYS A 247 26.10 -7.57 -10.23
C CYS A 247 25.52 -8.99 -10.23
N ARG A 248 25.95 -9.84 -11.16
CA ARG A 248 25.54 -11.25 -11.23
C ARG A 248 25.90 -11.98 -9.94
N ASP A 249 27.17 -11.91 -9.53
CA ASP A 249 27.68 -12.67 -8.39
C ASP A 249 26.97 -12.24 -7.10
N TRP A 250 26.74 -10.94 -6.93
CA TRP A 250 25.98 -10.39 -5.81
C TRP A 250 24.54 -10.93 -5.77
N ILE A 251 23.83 -11.00 -6.91
CA ILE A 251 22.48 -11.57 -6.95
C ILE A 251 22.50 -13.06 -6.59
N LEU A 252 23.42 -13.83 -7.15
CA LEU A 252 23.53 -15.28 -6.91
C LEU A 252 23.92 -15.61 -5.46
N GLN A 253 24.74 -14.77 -4.82
CA GLN A 253 25.07 -14.88 -3.39
C GLN A 253 23.87 -14.63 -2.45
N ARG A 254 22.71 -14.21 -2.98
CA ARG A 254 21.46 -14.11 -2.20
C ARG A 254 20.58 -15.35 -2.29
N TYR A 255 20.98 -16.36 -3.06
CA TYR A 255 20.32 -17.66 -3.03
C TYR A 255 20.69 -18.42 -1.76
N ASN A 256 19.70 -18.81 -0.96
CA ASN A 256 19.92 -19.52 0.32
C ASN A 256 19.65 -21.03 0.25
N GLY A 257 19.52 -21.60 -0.95
CA GLY A 257 19.17 -23.00 -1.15
C GLY A 257 17.67 -23.28 -1.32
N ARG A 258 16.79 -22.34 -0.95
CA ARG A 258 15.33 -22.42 -1.20
C ARG A 258 14.85 -21.37 -2.19
N GLY A 259 15.38 -20.16 -2.07
CA GLY A 259 15.13 -19.08 -3.01
C GLY A 259 16.02 -17.89 -2.68
N PHE A 260 15.65 -16.71 -3.16
CA PHE A 260 16.44 -15.51 -2.95
C PHE A 260 16.03 -14.74 -1.70
N VAL A 261 16.99 -14.04 -1.09
CA VAL A 261 16.77 -13.11 0.02
C VAL A 261 17.12 -11.68 -0.38
N ARG A 262 16.45 -10.69 0.23
CA ARG A 262 16.50 -9.29 -0.22
C ARG A 262 17.85 -8.59 -0.15
N TRP A 263 18.59 -8.81 0.94
CA TRP A 263 19.89 -8.24 1.25
C TRP A 263 20.60 -9.15 2.27
N GLU A 264 21.84 -8.83 2.64
CA GLU A 264 22.73 -9.71 3.41
C GLU A 264 22.17 -10.20 4.76
N ASP A 265 21.66 -9.28 5.57
CA ASP A 265 21.15 -9.58 6.92
C ASP A 265 19.69 -10.08 6.93
N TYR A 266 19.05 -10.25 5.76
CA TYR A 266 17.69 -10.76 5.66
C TYR A 266 17.73 -12.26 5.34
N GLN A 267 17.37 -13.11 6.29
CA GLN A 267 17.50 -14.56 6.14
C GLN A 267 16.28 -15.23 5.47
N ALA A 268 15.18 -14.50 5.33
CA ALA A 268 13.92 -15.02 4.85
C ALA A 268 13.82 -14.96 3.32
N THR A 269 13.43 -16.07 2.71
CA THR A 269 13.00 -16.07 1.30
C THR A 269 11.58 -15.55 1.23
N ASP A 270 11.31 -14.63 0.29
CA ASP A 270 9.99 -14.09 0.03
C ASP A 270 9.72 -13.95 -1.48
N VAL A 271 8.46 -13.78 -1.86
CA VAL A 271 8.05 -13.69 -3.26
C VAL A 271 8.71 -12.51 -4.01
N TRP A 272 8.97 -11.39 -3.33
CA TRP A 272 9.55 -10.18 -3.92
C TRP A 272 11.05 -10.32 -4.18
N ALA A 273 11.76 -11.01 -3.30
CA ALA A 273 13.16 -11.33 -3.47
C ALA A 273 13.35 -12.25 -4.69
N ASN A 274 12.53 -13.29 -4.82
CA ASN A 274 12.56 -14.17 -5.99
C ASN A 274 12.21 -13.43 -7.28
N PHE A 275 11.12 -12.65 -7.29
CA PHE A 275 10.75 -11.80 -8.42
C PHE A 275 11.89 -10.86 -8.86
N SER A 276 12.51 -10.19 -7.90
CA SER A 276 13.53 -9.19 -8.19
C SER A 276 14.84 -9.85 -8.64
N ALA A 277 15.25 -10.97 -8.05
CA ALA A 277 16.46 -11.70 -8.45
C ALA A 277 16.33 -12.28 -9.86
N VAL A 278 15.27 -13.05 -10.11
CA VAL A 278 15.02 -13.66 -11.43
C VAL A 278 14.90 -12.57 -12.50
N GLY A 279 14.14 -11.52 -12.20
CA GLY A 279 13.96 -10.40 -13.10
C GLY A 279 15.24 -9.63 -13.42
N ALA A 280 16.17 -9.51 -12.45
CA ALA A 280 17.44 -8.82 -12.61
C ALA A 280 18.45 -9.68 -13.39
N LEU A 281 18.55 -10.98 -13.09
CA LEU A 281 19.39 -11.92 -13.83
C LEU A 281 19.02 -11.95 -15.31
N GLN A 282 17.72 -12.01 -15.63
CA GLN A 282 17.24 -11.88 -17.01
C GLN A 282 17.64 -10.53 -17.65
N ALA A 283 17.57 -9.43 -16.90
CA ALA A 283 17.90 -8.10 -17.42
C ALA A 283 19.37 -7.96 -17.84
N ILE A 284 20.26 -8.69 -17.15
CA ILE A 284 21.70 -8.75 -17.44
C ILE A 284 22.11 -9.95 -18.30
N GLY A 285 21.14 -10.70 -18.84
CA GLY A 285 21.39 -11.82 -19.75
C GLY A 285 21.96 -13.08 -19.08
N VAL A 286 21.65 -13.30 -17.80
CA VAL A 286 22.08 -14.48 -17.05
C VAL A 286 20.88 -15.41 -16.85
N ASP A 287 21.03 -16.64 -17.30
CA ASP A 287 20.04 -17.69 -17.08
C ASP A 287 20.11 -18.24 -15.65
N VAL A 288 18.94 -18.51 -15.08
CA VAL A 288 18.83 -19.18 -13.78
C VAL A 288 19.02 -20.68 -14.01
N SER A 289 19.90 -21.32 -13.25
CA SER A 289 20.17 -22.76 -13.40
C SER A 289 18.90 -23.60 -13.15
N ALA A 290 18.85 -24.81 -13.72
CA ALA A 290 17.71 -25.71 -13.54
C ALA A 290 17.45 -26.06 -12.07
N SER A 291 18.51 -26.21 -11.26
CA SER A 291 18.41 -26.50 -9.83
C SER A 291 17.82 -25.33 -9.04
N VAL A 292 18.28 -24.10 -9.30
CA VAL A 292 17.73 -22.89 -8.66
C VAL A 292 16.29 -22.66 -9.11
N THR A 293 15.99 -22.89 -10.39
CA THR A 293 14.64 -22.79 -10.95
C THR A 293 13.67 -23.72 -10.20
N ALA A 294 14.01 -25.00 -10.04
CA ALA A 294 13.17 -25.96 -9.34
C ALA A 294 12.98 -25.62 -7.85
N ALA A 295 14.01 -25.10 -7.18
CA ALA A 295 13.92 -24.68 -5.78
C ALA A 295 13.01 -23.46 -5.60
N VAL A 296 13.13 -22.47 -6.48
CA VAL A 296 12.29 -21.25 -6.47
C VAL A 296 10.84 -21.60 -6.78
N GLU A 297 10.58 -22.44 -7.78
CA GLU A 297 9.24 -22.96 -8.11
C GLU A 297 8.61 -23.65 -6.88
N SER A 298 9.30 -24.64 -6.31
CA SER A 298 8.83 -25.37 -5.13
C SER A 298 8.55 -24.46 -3.93
N THR A 299 9.36 -23.41 -3.75
CA THR A 299 9.19 -22.47 -2.65
C THR A 299 8.01 -21.53 -2.89
N ILE A 300 7.83 -20.99 -4.10
CA ILE A 300 6.69 -20.11 -4.43
C ILE A 300 5.36 -20.87 -4.30
N GLU A 301 5.30 -22.14 -4.69
CA GLU A 301 4.09 -22.97 -4.51
C GLU A 301 3.70 -23.11 -3.04
N GLN A 302 4.66 -23.14 -2.10
CA GLN A 302 4.38 -23.15 -0.66
C GLN A 302 3.82 -21.82 -0.13
N PHE A 303 3.90 -20.74 -0.90
CA PHE A 303 3.29 -19.45 -0.56
C PHE A 303 1.82 -19.35 -0.98
N GLY A 304 1.31 -20.40 -1.64
CA GLY A 304 -0.07 -20.46 -2.11
C GLY A 304 -1.09 -20.47 -0.98
N ILE A 305 -2.20 -19.77 -1.20
CA ILE A 305 -3.40 -19.82 -0.34
C ILE A 305 -4.44 -20.75 -0.98
N SER A 306 -5.10 -21.60 -0.18
CA SER A 306 -6.17 -22.47 -0.67
C SER A 306 -7.37 -21.65 -1.12
N GLY A 307 -7.93 -21.95 -2.30
CA GLY A 307 -9.03 -21.17 -2.86
C GLY A 307 -8.60 -19.87 -3.56
N GLY A 308 -7.29 -19.66 -3.75
CA GLY A 308 -6.75 -18.73 -4.76
C GLY A 308 -5.53 -17.92 -4.32
N GLY A 309 -4.71 -17.49 -5.27
CA GLY A 309 -3.61 -16.54 -5.08
C GLY A 309 -2.46 -16.99 -4.17
N TYR A 310 -1.58 -16.03 -3.83
CA TYR A 310 -0.40 -16.25 -2.99
C TYR A 310 -0.31 -15.17 -1.90
N THR A 311 0.42 -15.47 -0.84
CA THR A 311 0.94 -14.47 0.11
C THR A 311 2.46 -14.32 -0.08
N TYR A 312 3.12 -13.43 0.68
CA TYR A 312 4.52 -13.09 0.43
C TYR A 312 5.53 -14.18 0.86
N ARG A 313 5.11 -15.11 1.72
CA ARG A 313 5.85 -16.27 2.25
C ARG A 313 4.90 -17.42 2.56
N GLU A 314 5.36 -18.50 3.20
CA GLU A 314 4.47 -19.58 3.63
C GLU A 314 3.34 -19.00 4.53
N PRO A 315 2.06 -19.39 4.35
CA PRO A 315 0.94 -18.76 5.06
C PRO A 315 1.07 -18.73 6.59
N VAL A 316 1.70 -19.76 7.17
CA VAL A 316 1.99 -19.86 8.61
C VAL A 316 3.08 -18.90 9.10
N ALA A 317 3.85 -18.30 8.19
CA ALA A 317 4.93 -17.36 8.46
C ALA A 317 4.66 -15.96 7.86
N ALA A 318 3.43 -15.72 7.39
CA ALA A 318 3.04 -14.53 6.65
C ALA A 318 2.32 -13.50 7.54
N GLY A 319 3.04 -12.93 8.50
CA GLY A 319 2.53 -11.86 9.37
C GLY A 319 2.48 -10.49 8.67
N ASP A 320 1.47 -9.68 8.99
CA ASP A 320 1.36 -8.30 8.49
C ASP A 320 1.13 -7.30 9.63
N ALA A 321 1.53 -6.05 9.42
CA ALA A 321 1.54 -5.04 10.46
C ALA A 321 0.14 -4.61 10.92
N LEU A 322 -0.85 -4.59 10.01
CA LEU A 322 -2.21 -4.17 10.35
C LEU A 322 -2.90 -5.25 11.20
N THR A 323 -2.81 -6.51 10.79
CA THR A 323 -3.36 -7.64 11.53
C THR A 323 -2.62 -7.84 12.85
N THR A 324 -1.30 -7.66 12.88
CA THR A 324 -0.51 -7.74 14.12
C THR A 324 -0.88 -6.62 15.11
N ALA A 325 -1.05 -5.38 14.64
CA ALA A 325 -1.52 -4.27 15.47
C ALA A 325 -2.95 -4.50 15.99
N SER A 326 -3.83 -5.05 15.16
CA SER A 326 -5.18 -5.46 15.58
C SER A 326 -5.14 -6.54 16.67
N ALA A 327 -4.36 -7.59 16.45
CA ALA A 327 -4.16 -8.68 17.40
C ALA A 327 -3.59 -8.16 18.73
N LEU A 328 -2.71 -7.14 18.69
CA LEU A 328 -2.10 -6.57 19.87
C LEU A 328 -3.13 -5.85 20.75
N ILE A 329 -3.97 -5.02 20.15
CA ILE A 329 -5.08 -4.34 20.84
C ILE A 329 -6.04 -5.37 21.44
N HIS A 330 -6.37 -6.42 20.67
CA HIS A 330 -7.23 -7.48 21.14
C HIS A 330 -6.62 -8.25 22.33
N ALA A 331 -5.38 -8.71 22.22
CA ALA A 331 -4.67 -9.44 23.27
C ALA A 331 -4.58 -8.61 24.57
N TYR A 332 -4.28 -7.32 24.46
CA TYR A 332 -4.26 -6.42 25.61
C TYR A 332 -5.64 -6.30 26.28
N ASN A 333 -6.70 -6.16 25.50
CA ASN A 333 -8.07 -6.10 26.03
C ASN A 333 -8.50 -7.42 26.70
N GLN A 334 -7.93 -8.56 26.28
CA GLN A 334 -8.13 -9.88 26.90
C GLN A 334 -7.14 -10.19 28.04
N GLN A 335 -6.24 -9.26 28.37
CA GLN A 335 -5.19 -9.45 29.37
C GLN A 335 -4.23 -10.63 29.06
N ASP A 336 -4.07 -11.00 27.79
CA ASP A 336 -3.11 -12.02 27.34
C ASP A 336 -1.70 -11.41 27.23
N THR A 337 -0.99 -11.42 28.36
CA THR A 337 0.36 -10.85 28.48
C THR A 337 1.36 -11.51 27.54
N SER A 338 1.23 -12.83 27.31
CA SER A 338 2.14 -13.59 26.44
C SER A 338 2.03 -13.13 24.98
N SER A 339 0.82 -12.96 24.47
CA SER A 339 0.60 -12.45 23.12
C SER A 339 1.02 -10.99 22.99
N VAL A 340 0.78 -10.16 24.02
CA VAL A 340 1.19 -8.76 24.03
C VAL A 340 2.70 -8.62 23.84
N ASP A 341 3.50 -9.43 24.53
CA ASP A 341 4.95 -9.41 24.40
C ASP A 341 5.42 -9.75 22.99
N VAL A 342 4.93 -10.86 22.43
CA VAL A 342 5.37 -11.35 21.11
C VAL A 342 4.92 -10.39 19.99
N LEU A 343 3.67 -9.94 20.00
CA LEU A 343 3.12 -9.05 18.96
C LEU A 343 3.76 -7.66 18.98
N SER A 344 3.97 -7.09 20.17
CA SER A 344 4.64 -5.79 20.28
C SER A 344 6.11 -5.86 19.83
N MET A 345 6.80 -6.97 20.13
CA MET A 345 8.15 -7.21 19.63
C MET A 345 8.18 -7.31 18.10
N TRP A 346 7.21 -8.01 17.50
CA TRP A 346 7.10 -8.12 16.05
C TRP A 346 6.94 -6.73 15.40
N LEU A 347 6.02 -5.89 15.88
CA LEU A 347 5.80 -4.54 15.34
C LEU A 347 7.04 -3.65 15.45
N ARG A 348 7.79 -3.76 16.55
CA ARG A 348 9.06 -3.05 16.73
C ARG A 348 10.11 -3.50 15.73
N ARG A 349 10.22 -4.81 15.49
CA ARG A 349 11.13 -5.39 14.47
C ARG A 349 10.69 -5.11 13.03
N ALA A 350 9.42 -4.76 12.82
CA ALA A 350 8.89 -4.34 11.53
C ALA A 350 9.31 -2.90 11.14
N HIS A 351 9.99 -2.17 12.03
CA HIS A 351 10.60 -0.88 11.72
C HIS A 351 11.79 -1.07 10.77
N MET A 352 11.66 -0.50 9.58
CA MET A 352 12.65 -0.63 8.52
C MET A 352 13.93 0.16 8.84
N PRO A 353 15.12 -0.43 8.72
CA PRO A 353 16.38 0.25 9.02
C PRO A 353 16.75 1.39 8.06
N TRP A 354 16.15 1.45 6.86
CA TRP A 354 16.54 2.41 5.80
C TRP A 354 15.37 3.17 5.17
N GLU A 355 14.12 2.75 5.42
CA GLU A 355 12.92 3.49 5.01
C GLU A 355 12.18 4.08 6.23
N ASP A 356 12.74 3.91 7.45
CA ASP A 356 12.37 4.56 8.72
C ASP A 356 10.91 4.43 9.22
N GLY A 357 9.97 3.93 8.40
CA GLY A 357 8.61 3.56 8.81
C GLY A 357 8.44 2.06 9.06
N ILE A 358 7.19 1.65 9.29
CA ILE A 358 6.80 0.25 9.44
C ILE A 358 6.38 -0.32 8.09
N MET A 359 6.91 -1.49 7.75
CA MET A 359 6.50 -2.22 6.56
C MET A 359 5.10 -2.82 6.71
N TYR A 360 4.34 -2.90 5.62
CA TYR A 360 3.06 -3.63 5.63
C TYR A 360 3.25 -5.12 5.92
N MET A 361 4.17 -5.74 5.19
CA MET A 361 4.60 -7.12 5.38
C MET A 361 6.12 -7.19 5.20
N PRO A 362 6.82 -8.14 5.86
CA PRO A 362 8.22 -8.43 5.58
C PRO A 362 8.47 -8.57 4.09
N GLY A 363 9.37 -7.76 3.55
CA GLY A 363 9.58 -7.73 2.11
C GLY A 363 8.76 -6.69 1.36
N ARG A 364 8.11 -5.73 2.03
CA ARG A 364 7.52 -4.52 1.44
C ARG A 364 8.15 -3.25 2.03
N GLY A 365 8.11 -2.15 1.29
CA GLY A 365 8.59 -0.85 1.79
C GLY A 365 7.76 -0.33 2.96
N ALA A 366 8.26 0.70 3.63
CA ALA A 366 7.55 1.37 4.72
C ALA A 366 6.24 2.01 4.22
N GLU A 367 5.19 1.94 5.03
CA GLU A 367 3.86 2.43 4.68
C GLU A 367 3.24 3.23 5.83
N VAL A 368 2.64 4.37 5.52
CA VAL A 368 2.19 5.37 6.50
C VAL A 368 1.09 4.81 7.41
N ARG A 369 0.05 4.13 6.90
CA ARG A 369 -1.00 3.54 7.76
C ARG A 369 -0.46 2.42 8.64
N CYS A 370 0.41 1.55 8.14
CA CYS A 370 1.04 0.49 8.93
C CYS A 370 1.84 1.08 10.08
N THR A 371 2.55 2.18 9.80
CA THR A 371 3.29 2.95 10.81
C THR A 371 2.35 3.54 11.85
N LEU A 372 1.23 4.14 11.42
CA LEU A 372 0.22 4.66 12.33
C LEU A 372 -0.37 3.56 13.22
N TRP A 373 -0.80 2.45 12.64
CA TRP A 373 -1.39 1.33 13.39
C TRP A 373 -0.42 0.73 14.39
N ALA A 374 0.85 0.56 14.02
CA ALA A 374 1.89 0.09 14.92
C ALA A 374 2.12 1.06 16.09
N ILE A 375 2.30 2.36 15.82
CA ILE A 375 2.53 3.37 16.86
C ILE A 375 1.30 3.51 17.75
N ALA A 376 0.10 3.55 17.17
CA ALA A 376 -1.15 3.69 17.92
C ALA A 376 -1.43 2.46 18.80
N SER A 377 -1.20 1.25 18.30
CA SER A 377 -1.38 0.02 19.09
C SER A 377 -0.33 -0.15 20.18
N LEU A 378 0.95 0.15 19.88
CA LEU A 378 2.01 0.19 20.90
C LEU A 378 1.69 1.23 21.99
N GLY A 379 1.31 2.44 21.59
CA GLY A 379 0.91 3.51 22.53
C GLY A 379 -0.29 3.12 23.39
N TYR A 380 -1.29 2.45 22.81
CA TYR A 380 -2.47 1.96 23.53
C TYR A 380 -2.13 1.02 24.69
N ILE A 381 -1.07 0.22 24.54
CA ILE A 381 -0.59 -0.72 25.56
C ILE A 381 0.54 -0.16 26.44
N GLY A 382 0.87 1.13 26.30
CA GLY A 382 1.95 1.78 27.06
C GLY A 382 3.36 1.46 26.57
N ARG A 383 3.54 0.95 25.34
CA ARG A 383 4.83 0.72 24.69
C ARG A 383 5.11 1.77 23.61
N LYS A 384 6.35 1.81 23.11
CA LYS A 384 6.77 2.74 22.05
C LYS A 384 7.53 2.00 20.95
N LEU A 385 7.55 2.59 19.77
CA LEU A 385 8.42 2.13 18.68
C LEU A 385 9.87 2.53 18.98
N ASP A 386 10.80 1.73 18.48
CA ASP A 386 12.22 2.06 18.55
C ASP A 386 12.54 3.23 17.62
N SER A 387 13.24 4.25 18.12
CA SER A 387 13.68 5.45 17.38
C SER A 387 12.58 6.34 16.74
N PRO A 388 11.67 6.96 17.54
CA PRO A 388 10.70 7.95 17.06
C PRO A 388 11.25 9.07 16.14
N PRO A 389 12.45 9.64 16.36
CA PRO A 389 12.96 10.71 15.50
C PRO A 389 13.17 10.29 14.04
N ARG A 390 13.49 9.00 13.79
CA ARG A 390 13.65 8.46 12.43
C ARG A 390 12.30 8.45 11.69
N VAL A 391 11.24 7.99 12.35
CA VAL A 391 9.88 8.01 11.79
C VAL A 391 9.44 9.45 11.47
N ALA A 392 9.69 10.40 12.36
CA ALA A 392 9.30 11.79 12.13
C ALA A 392 10.03 12.41 10.93
N LYS A 393 11.35 12.17 10.82
CA LYS A 393 12.15 12.59 9.67
C LYS A 393 11.57 12.02 8.37
N TRP A 394 11.29 10.71 8.35
CA TRP A 394 10.69 10.04 7.21
C TRP A 394 9.34 10.62 6.81
N ILE A 395 8.45 10.88 7.77
CA ILE A 395 7.19 11.57 7.46
C ILE A 395 7.44 12.94 6.84
N GLY A 396 8.40 13.73 7.34
CA GLY A 396 8.79 15.01 6.74
C GLY A 396 9.19 14.89 5.26
N GLU A 397 9.96 13.85 4.93
CA GLU A 397 10.43 13.57 3.56
C GLU A 397 9.34 13.01 2.63
N LEU A 398 8.21 12.52 3.19
CA LEU A 398 7.09 11.96 2.43
C LEU A 398 6.08 13.00 1.93
N GLN A 399 6.13 14.25 2.40
CA GLN A 399 5.15 15.25 2.00
C GLN A 399 5.29 15.54 0.51
N ASN A 400 4.20 15.36 -0.23
CA ASN A 400 4.17 15.65 -1.65
C ASN A 400 4.17 17.17 -1.90
N PRO A 401 4.57 17.63 -3.10
CA PRO A 401 4.52 19.05 -3.45
C PRO A 401 3.15 19.70 -3.31
N ASP A 402 2.06 18.92 -3.45
CA ASP A 402 0.69 19.40 -3.23
C ASP A 402 0.32 19.63 -1.75
N GLY A 403 1.18 19.20 -0.82
CA GLY A 403 1.04 19.33 0.62
C GLY A 403 0.44 18.12 1.34
N GLY A 404 -0.16 17.19 0.60
CA GLY A 404 -0.69 15.95 1.15
C GLY A 404 0.37 14.85 1.23
N PHE A 405 -0.09 13.65 1.60
CA PHE A 405 0.74 12.46 1.70
C PHE A 405 0.08 11.31 0.95
N GLY A 406 0.90 10.45 0.35
CA GLY A 406 0.49 9.12 -0.12
C GLY A 406 0.92 8.02 0.86
N TYR A 407 0.50 6.79 0.59
CA TYR A 407 0.81 5.62 1.41
C TYR A 407 2.33 5.37 1.62
N TRP A 408 3.16 5.77 0.66
CA TRP A 408 4.63 5.69 0.67
C TRP A 408 5.18 6.71 -0.32
N GLN A 409 6.52 6.80 -0.38
CA GLN A 409 7.23 7.79 -1.18
C GLN A 409 6.82 7.77 -2.66
N GLY A 410 6.51 8.95 -3.20
CA GLY A 410 6.16 9.15 -4.61
C GLY A 410 4.73 8.78 -4.99
N ARG A 411 3.90 8.29 -4.07
CA ARG A 411 2.48 8.03 -4.34
C ARG A 411 1.66 9.32 -4.19
N GLY A 412 0.75 9.59 -5.12
CA GLY A 412 -0.17 10.73 -5.05
C GLY A 412 -0.96 10.84 -3.75
N SER A 413 -1.25 12.07 -3.34
CA SER A 413 -1.83 12.40 -2.04
C SER A 413 -3.30 11.97 -1.88
N ASP A 414 -3.67 11.55 -0.67
CA ASP A 414 -5.06 11.30 -0.24
C ASP A 414 -5.27 11.62 1.25
N LEU A 415 -6.53 11.83 1.69
CA LEU A 415 -6.84 12.21 3.07
C LEU A 415 -6.57 11.10 4.09
N VAL A 416 -6.71 9.83 3.72
CA VAL A 416 -6.38 8.70 4.61
C VAL A 416 -4.90 8.74 4.99
N SER A 417 -4.02 8.81 4.00
CA SER A 417 -2.58 8.84 4.15
C SER A 417 -2.12 10.15 4.81
N THR A 418 -2.73 11.28 4.43
CA THR A 418 -2.46 12.59 5.04
C THR A 418 -2.85 12.62 6.51
N SER A 419 -4.04 12.12 6.84
CA SER A 419 -4.49 12.01 8.23
C SER A 419 -3.61 11.04 9.02
N ALA A 420 -3.13 9.96 8.41
CA ALA A 420 -2.22 9.01 9.05
C ALA A 420 -0.87 9.66 9.36
N ALA A 421 -0.24 10.34 8.38
CA ALA A 421 1.04 11.02 8.54
C ALA A 421 1.02 12.06 9.66
N VAL A 422 0.01 12.94 9.66
CA VAL A 422 -0.15 13.96 10.71
C VAL A 422 -0.45 13.33 12.07
N SER A 423 -1.26 12.26 12.11
CA SER A 423 -1.54 11.53 13.36
C SER A 423 -0.28 10.84 13.91
N ILE A 424 0.63 10.35 13.06
CA ILE A 424 1.93 9.82 13.50
C ILE A 424 2.73 10.91 14.20
N LEU A 425 2.94 12.06 13.55
CA LEU A 425 3.69 13.17 14.15
C LEU A 425 3.11 13.60 15.50
N TYR A 426 1.78 13.68 15.60
CA TYR A 426 1.10 14.00 16.85
C TYR A 426 1.33 12.93 17.94
N LEU A 427 1.23 11.64 17.61
CA LEU A 427 1.50 10.55 18.55
C LEU A 427 2.96 10.48 19.01
N LEU A 428 3.89 10.94 18.18
CA LEU A 428 5.31 11.06 18.53
C LEU A 428 5.61 12.31 19.39
N GLY A 429 4.66 13.23 19.52
CA GLY A 429 4.82 14.49 20.25
C GLY A 429 5.59 15.56 19.48
N ASN A 430 5.65 15.46 18.16
CA ASN A 430 6.36 16.39 17.30
C ASN A 430 5.55 17.67 17.06
N ASP A 431 6.26 18.80 16.94
CA ASP A 431 5.71 20.00 16.34
C ASP A 431 5.63 19.82 14.82
N ILE A 432 4.40 19.71 14.30
CA ILE A 432 4.18 19.48 12.87
C ILE A 432 4.73 20.63 12.02
N SER A 433 4.75 21.86 12.53
CA SER A 433 5.23 23.04 11.79
C SER A 433 6.74 23.03 11.55
N GLN A 434 7.48 22.25 12.34
CA GLN A 434 8.92 22.05 12.18
C GLN A 434 9.27 20.85 11.30
N THR A 435 8.30 19.97 11.03
CA THR A 435 8.52 18.71 10.31
C THR A 435 7.98 18.75 8.88
N ILE A 436 6.87 19.45 8.65
CA ILE A 436 6.16 19.49 7.36
C ILE A 436 5.72 20.92 7.03
N ASP A 437 5.49 21.19 5.74
CA ASP A 437 4.90 22.44 5.28
C ASP A 437 3.39 22.46 5.59
N VAL A 438 3.03 23.09 6.70
CA VAL A 438 1.64 23.20 7.16
C VAL A 438 0.77 24.08 6.25
N ARG A 439 1.36 25.00 5.48
CA ARG A 439 0.62 25.83 4.53
C ARG A 439 0.20 25.01 3.32
N GLN A 440 1.13 24.22 2.75
CA GLN A 440 0.81 23.29 1.68
C GLN A 440 -0.21 22.25 2.16
N LEU A 441 -0.03 21.70 3.38
CA LEU A 441 -0.99 20.77 3.97
C LEU A 441 -2.40 21.36 4.05
N SER A 442 -2.55 22.61 4.52
CA SER A 442 -3.84 23.31 4.53
C SER A 442 -4.45 23.40 3.13
N MET A 443 -3.65 23.75 2.11
CA MET A 443 -4.14 23.85 0.73
C MET A 443 -4.59 22.49 0.19
N PHE A 444 -3.85 21.42 0.45
CA PHE A 444 -4.27 20.06 0.09
C PHE A 444 -5.62 19.71 0.74
N VAL A 445 -5.74 19.86 2.06
CA VAL A 445 -6.98 19.53 2.78
C VAL A 445 -8.16 20.34 2.25
N ARG A 446 -7.95 21.63 1.97
CA ARG A 446 -8.96 22.52 1.37
C ARG A 446 -9.38 22.10 -0.03
N SER A 447 -8.45 21.59 -0.84
CA SER A 447 -8.75 21.09 -2.19
C SER A 447 -9.64 19.83 -2.19
N CYS A 448 -9.67 19.10 -1.06
CA CYS A 448 -10.55 17.96 -0.85
C CYS A 448 -11.97 18.36 -0.40
N LEU A 449 -12.23 19.62 -0.05
CA LEU A 449 -13.51 20.07 0.48
C LEU A 449 -14.52 20.37 -0.64
N ARG A 450 -15.80 20.07 -0.37
CA ARG A 450 -16.95 20.41 -1.20
C ARG A 450 -18.13 20.80 -0.30
N GLY A 451 -18.31 22.11 -0.09
CA GLY A 451 -19.32 22.63 0.83
C GLY A 451 -19.05 22.19 2.27
N THR A 452 -20.00 21.49 2.88
CA THR A 452 -19.90 20.94 4.25
C THR A 452 -19.32 19.53 4.29
N TRP A 453 -18.65 19.09 3.22
CA TRP A 453 -18.14 17.72 3.06
C TRP A 453 -16.70 17.72 2.54
N ALA A 454 -16.07 16.55 2.62
CA ALA A 454 -14.80 16.27 1.97
C ALA A 454 -14.82 14.95 1.20
N SER A 455 -13.90 14.85 0.24
CA SER A 455 -13.63 13.66 -0.56
C SER A 455 -12.22 13.17 -0.25
N ASN A 456 -11.94 11.87 -0.38
CA ASN A 456 -10.62 11.33 -0.04
C ASN A 456 -9.49 11.94 -0.88
N ILE A 457 -9.82 12.40 -2.10
CA ILE A 457 -8.93 13.05 -3.05
C ILE A 457 -9.66 14.26 -3.65
N PRO A 458 -8.94 15.26 -4.17
CA PRO A 458 -9.55 16.42 -4.80
C PRO A 458 -10.51 16.02 -5.90
N GLY A 459 -11.75 16.48 -5.77
CA GLY A 459 -12.83 16.20 -6.72
C GLY A 459 -13.38 14.77 -6.75
N GLY A 460 -12.94 13.88 -5.86
CA GLY A 460 -13.48 12.53 -5.70
C GLY A 460 -14.90 12.49 -5.10
N PRO A 461 -15.42 11.29 -4.78
CA PRO A 461 -16.71 11.13 -4.13
C PRO A 461 -16.66 11.57 -2.66
N MET A 462 -17.63 12.40 -2.26
CA MET A 462 -17.77 12.88 -0.89
C MET A 462 -18.15 11.73 0.04
N ASN A 463 -17.48 11.63 1.18
CA ASN A 463 -17.77 10.59 2.16
C ASN A 463 -17.51 11.02 3.61
N THR A 464 -18.10 10.27 4.54
CA THR A 464 -18.03 10.53 5.98
C THR A 464 -16.59 10.46 6.49
N SER A 465 -15.86 9.41 6.14
CA SER A 465 -14.51 9.18 6.65
C SER A 465 -13.55 10.31 6.23
N ALA A 466 -13.58 10.72 4.97
CA ALA A 466 -12.84 11.86 4.45
C ALA A 466 -13.23 13.17 5.15
N SER A 467 -14.52 13.41 5.38
CA SER A 467 -15.01 14.62 6.05
C SER A 467 -14.54 14.69 7.52
N ALA A 468 -14.55 13.54 8.22
CA ALA A 468 -14.04 13.43 9.58
C ALA A 468 -12.51 13.64 9.64
N GLN A 469 -11.76 13.03 8.71
CA GLN A 469 -10.31 13.19 8.60
C GLN A 469 -9.91 14.63 8.29
N ALA A 470 -10.56 15.26 7.30
CA ALA A 470 -10.34 16.67 6.97
C ALA A 470 -10.67 17.59 8.15
N SER A 471 -11.75 17.32 8.89
CA SER A 471 -12.09 18.08 10.11
C SER A 471 -10.99 18.01 11.16
N ARG A 472 -10.44 16.82 11.43
CA ARG A 472 -9.33 16.63 12.37
C ARG A 472 -8.07 17.37 11.93
N LEU A 473 -7.72 17.27 10.64
CA LEU A 473 -6.57 17.98 10.07
C LEU A 473 -6.71 19.50 10.20
N LEU A 474 -7.87 20.06 9.83
CA LEU A 474 -8.15 21.48 9.97
C LEU A 474 -8.14 21.93 11.43
N TRP A 475 -8.60 21.09 12.35
CA TRP A 475 -8.52 21.35 13.79
C TRP A 475 -7.06 21.46 14.25
N ILE A 476 -6.22 20.52 13.86
CA ILE A 476 -4.78 20.52 14.17
C ILE A 476 -4.08 21.75 13.59
N LEU A 477 -4.49 22.20 12.40
CA LEU A 477 -3.97 23.40 11.74
C LEU A 477 -4.50 24.73 12.34
N GLY A 478 -5.39 24.68 13.33
CA GLY A 478 -6.00 25.87 13.92
C GLY A 478 -7.15 26.48 13.09
N GLU A 479 -7.60 25.81 12.03
CA GLU A 479 -8.70 26.24 11.17
C GLU A 479 -10.07 25.81 11.71
N PHE A 480 -10.35 26.20 12.96
CA PHE A 480 -11.45 25.67 13.76
C PHE A 480 -12.84 25.85 13.12
N GLN A 481 -13.07 26.97 12.43
CA GLN A 481 -14.38 27.23 11.79
C GLN A 481 -14.65 26.27 10.63
N ALA A 482 -13.63 26.00 9.79
CA ALA A 482 -13.74 25.05 8.70
C ALA A 482 -13.92 23.61 9.24
N SER A 483 -13.15 23.26 10.28
CA SER A 483 -13.26 21.99 10.98
C SER A 483 -14.68 21.74 11.53
N LYS A 484 -15.26 22.74 12.21
CA LYS A 484 -16.62 22.67 12.80
C LYS A 484 -17.72 22.60 11.75
N THR A 485 -17.51 23.23 10.59
CA THR A 485 -18.45 23.15 9.46
C THR A 485 -18.57 21.72 8.95
N LEU A 486 -17.45 21.00 8.81
CA LEU A 486 -17.45 19.58 8.43
C LEU A 486 -18.13 18.70 9.48
N LEU A 487 -17.86 18.90 10.77
CA LEU A 487 -18.53 18.15 11.83
C LEU A 487 -20.05 18.34 11.82
N THR A 488 -20.50 19.56 11.55
CA THR A 488 -21.93 19.86 11.43
C THR A 488 -22.57 19.10 10.27
N GLY A 489 -21.85 18.99 9.14
CA GLY A 489 -22.26 18.14 8.01
C GLY A 489 -22.45 16.68 8.41
N LEU A 490 -21.54 16.12 9.22
CA LEU A 490 -21.62 14.72 9.65
C LEU A 490 -22.93 14.37 10.37
N ASN A 491 -23.56 15.30 11.10
CA ASN A 491 -24.83 15.07 11.77
C ASN A 491 -25.95 14.59 10.82
N GLY A 492 -25.90 15.00 9.55
CA GLY A 492 -26.83 14.57 8.52
C GLY A 492 -26.63 13.13 8.03
N ARG A 493 -25.53 12.46 8.41
CA ARG A 493 -25.18 11.09 7.94
C ARG A 493 -25.45 9.99 8.95
N VAL A 494 -26.23 10.27 9.99
CA VAL A 494 -26.61 9.26 10.97
C VAL A 494 -27.82 8.46 10.46
N ARG A 495 -27.64 7.14 10.31
CA ARG A 495 -28.70 6.21 9.97
C ARG A 495 -28.59 4.97 10.86
N LEU A 496 -29.71 4.53 11.43
CA LEU A 496 -29.77 3.36 12.32
C LEU A 496 -28.77 3.44 13.51
N GLY A 497 -28.40 4.66 13.94
CA GLY A 497 -27.49 4.92 15.05
C GLY A 497 -25.99 4.95 14.69
N GLY A 498 -25.62 4.63 13.45
CA GLY A 498 -24.24 4.74 12.95
C GLY A 498 -24.14 5.71 11.77
N TYR A 499 -22.93 5.88 11.23
CA TYR A 499 -22.67 6.73 10.07
C TYR A 499 -22.46 5.89 8.82
N PHE A 500 -23.02 6.32 7.69
CA PHE A 500 -22.78 5.71 6.37
C PHE A 500 -21.66 6.42 5.62
N GLU A 501 -20.93 5.73 4.74
CA GLU A 501 -19.84 6.35 3.97
C GLU A 501 -20.37 7.34 2.93
N GLN A 502 -21.26 6.87 2.06
CA GLN A 502 -21.83 7.63 0.94
C GLN A 502 -23.36 7.62 0.99
N ASP A 503 -23.98 8.65 0.42
CA ASP A 503 -25.43 8.84 0.45
C ASP A 503 -26.18 7.60 -0.10
N GLY A 504 -27.26 7.22 0.56
CA GLY A 504 -28.03 6.01 0.25
C GLY A 504 -27.46 4.71 0.82
N GLY A 505 -26.21 4.71 1.31
CA GLY A 505 -25.56 3.54 1.91
C GLY A 505 -26.11 3.12 3.28
N LEU A 506 -25.70 1.92 3.71
CA LEU A 506 -25.86 1.47 5.09
C LEU A 506 -24.76 2.07 5.98
N PRO A 507 -25.03 2.26 7.28
CA PRO A 507 -23.99 2.67 8.22
C PRO A 507 -22.90 1.60 8.32
N THR A 508 -21.64 2.04 8.35
CA THR A 508 -20.46 1.18 8.46
C THR A 508 -19.71 1.45 9.77
N LEU A 509 -19.06 0.43 10.32
CA LEU A 509 -18.23 0.59 11.52
C LEU A 509 -17.09 1.59 11.28
N TYR A 510 -16.48 1.58 10.09
CA TYR A 510 -15.36 2.46 9.78
C TYR A 510 -15.79 3.93 9.75
N ALA A 511 -16.82 4.29 8.97
CA ALA A 511 -17.37 5.64 8.92
C ALA A 511 -17.77 6.14 10.31
N THR A 512 -18.38 5.25 11.09
CA THR A 512 -18.81 5.52 12.45
C THR A 512 -17.63 5.77 13.39
N TYR A 513 -16.55 4.98 13.28
CA TYR A 513 -15.33 5.17 14.04
C TYR A 513 -14.65 6.51 13.70
N GLN A 514 -14.52 6.84 12.41
CA GLN A 514 -13.92 8.11 11.98
C GLN A 514 -14.71 9.31 12.49
N ALA A 515 -16.04 9.28 12.36
CA ALA A 515 -16.91 10.35 12.88
C ALA A 515 -16.80 10.47 14.41
N ALA A 516 -16.85 9.34 15.13
CA ALA A 516 -16.72 9.34 16.59
C ALA A 516 -15.36 9.85 17.07
N LEU A 517 -14.27 9.50 16.37
CA LEU A 517 -12.94 10.01 16.63
C LEU A 517 -12.89 11.55 16.47
N ALA A 518 -13.36 12.07 15.33
CA ALA A 518 -13.35 13.51 15.05
C ALA A 518 -14.20 14.32 16.04
N LEU A 519 -15.40 13.82 16.38
CA LEU A 519 -16.25 14.43 17.41
C LEU A 519 -15.58 14.42 18.78
N SER A 520 -14.96 13.30 19.16
CA SER A 520 -14.34 13.12 20.49
C SER A 520 -13.14 14.02 20.71
N GLU A 521 -12.29 14.21 19.70
CA GLU A 521 -11.12 15.09 19.78
C GLU A 521 -11.51 16.57 19.94
N GLN A 522 -12.70 16.94 19.48
CA GLN A 522 -13.24 18.30 19.54
C GLN A 522 -14.30 18.46 20.63
N ALA A 523 -14.31 17.54 21.62
CA ALA A 523 -15.23 17.52 22.77
C ALA A 523 -16.72 17.61 22.38
N GLN A 524 -17.09 17.13 21.20
CA GLN A 524 -18.48 17.04 20.76
C GLN A 524 -19.12 15.74 21.27
N PRO A 525 -20.42 15.77 21.64
CA PRO A 525 -21.09 14.58 22.14
C PRO A 525 -21.26 13.52 21.04
N LEU A 526 -21.11 12.25 21.43
CA LEU A 526 -21.43 11.11 20.57
C LEU A 526 -22.93 10.79 20.63
N SER A 527 -23.48 10.28 19.54
CA SER A 527 -24.90 9.88 19.49
C SER A 527 -25.20 8.80 20.54
N PRO A 528 -26.25 8.95 21.37
CA PRO A 528 -26.69 7.91 22.31
C PRO A 528 -27.12 6.60 21.61
N GLN A 529 -27.46 6.67 20.33
CA GLN A 529 -27.92 5.52 19.54
C GLN A 529 -26.75 4.64 19.06
N LEU A 530 -25.52 5.11 19.24
CA LEU A 530 -24.33 4.41 18.77
C LEU A 530 -24.16 3.03 19.41
N SER A 531 -24.55 2.87 20.68
CA SER A 531 -24.54 1.54 21.32
C SER A 531 -25.43 0.55 20.58
N ARG A 532 -26.64 0.96 20.17
CA ARG A 532 -27.59 0.09 19.43
C ARG A 532 -27.06 -0.26 18.04
N PHE A 533 -26.35 0.67 17.40
CA PHE A 533 -25.68 0.37 16.13
C PHE A 533 -24.62 -0.72 16.33
N LEU A 534 -23.76 -0.57 17.35
CA LEU A 534 -22.75 -1.58 17.68
C LEU A 534 -23.37 -2.93 18.05
N ASP A 535 -24.48 -2.96 18.80
CA ASP A 535 -25.20 -4.19 19.12
C ASP A 535 -25.60 -4.96 17.85
N ARG A 536 -25.99 -4.26 16.78
CA ARG A 536 -26.40 -4.86 15.50
C ARG A 536 -25.25 -5.34 14.62
N LEU A 537 -24.01 -4.97 14.92
CA LEU A 537 -22.85 -5.45 14.16
C LEU A 537 -22.42 -6.86 14.60
N CYS A 538 -22.78 -7.25 15.81
CA CYS A 538 -22.40 -8.53 16.39
C CYS A 538 -23.49 -9.57 16.08
N SER A 539 -23.13 -10.63 15.37
CA SER A 539 -24.02 -11.76 15.15
C SER A 539 -24.28 -12.52 16.47
N PRO A 540 -25.32 -13.35 16.54
CA PRO A 540 -25.52 -14.29 17.65
C PRO A 540 -24.34 -15.25 17.87
N SER A 541 -23.59 -15.55 16.81
CA SER A 541 -22.36 -16.37 16.85
C SER A 541 -21.10 -15.58 17.25
N GLY A 542 -21.23 -14.30 17.60
CA GLY A 542 -20.12 -13.45 18.04
C GLY A 542 -19.25 -12.89 16.92
N VAL A 543 -19.64 -13.05 15.65
CA VAL A 543 -18.94 -12.46 14.51
C VAL A 543 -19.31 -10.99 14.39
N ILE A 544 -18.30 -10.13 14.32
CA ILE A 544 -18.49 -8.68 14.18
C ILE A 544 -18.36 -8.33 12.70
N GLY A 545 -19.40 -7.73 12.13
CA GLY A 545 -19.42 -7.22 10.76
C GLY A 545 -19.07 -5.74 10.63
N TRP A 546 -18.68 -5.35 9.41
CA TRP A 546 -18.52 -3.94 9.03
C TRP A 546 -19.86 -3.18 8.99
N THR A 547 -20.97 -3.88 8.76
CA THR A 547 -22.32 -3.30 8.67
C THR A 547 -23.32 -4.15 9.45
N PRO A 548 -24.54 -3.64 9.73
CA PRO A 548 -25.61 -4.42 10.35
C PRO A 548 -26.09 -5.63 9.56
N MET A 549 -25.65 -5.81 8.29
CA MET A 549 -25.94 -7.04 7.55
C MET A 549 -25.09 -8.24 8.03
N GLY A 550 -24.17 -8.01 8.95
CA GLY A 550 -23.25 -9.03 9.47
C GLY A 550 -22.08 -9.31 8.53
N ALA A 551 -21.28 -10.30 8.89
CA ALA A 551 -20.20 -10.83 8.07
C ALA A 551 -20.22 -12.36 8.12
N ILE A 552 -19.81 -12.99 7.01
CA ILE A 552 -19.70 -14.45 6.91
C ILE A 552 -18.39 -14.94 7.57
N ARG A 553 -17.36 -14.10 7.54
CA ARG A 553 -16.04 -14.34 8.15
C ARG A 553 -15.63 -13.13 8.99
N GLN A 554 -14.95 -13.39 10.09
CA GLN A 554 -14.40 -12.33 10.91
C GLN A 554 -13.22 -11.66 10.21
N ASP A 555 -13.35 -10.37 9.97
CA ASP A 555 -12.25 -9.49 9.53
C ASP A 555 -11.43 -9.05 10.75
N PRO A 556 -10.10 -9.23 10.76
CA PRO A 556 -9.24 -8.81 11.86
C PRO A 556 -9.34 -7.31 12.18
N LEU A 557 -9.53 -6.44 11.19
CA LEU A 557 -9.47 -4.98 11.41
C LEU A 557 -10.75 -4.41 12.03
N VAL A 558 -11.86 -5.14 11.96
CA VAL A 558 -13.14 -4.78 12.61
C VAL A 558 -13.05 -4.83 14.13
N ILE A 559 -12.31 -5.81 14.65
CA ILE A 559 -12.25 -6.14 16.09
C ILE A 559 -11.78 -4.96 16.95
N PRO A 560 -10.63 -4.30 16.66
CA PRO A 560 -10.17 -3.16 17.44
C PRO A 560 -11.13 -1.97 17.31
N LEU A 561 -11.62 -1.66 16.10
CA LEU A 561 -12.53 -0.53 15.91
C LEU A 561 -13.82 -0.68 16.74
N TYR A 562 -14.40 -1.88 16.73
CA TYR A 562 -15.59 -2.21 17.51
C TYR A 562 -15.33 -2.11 19.02
N SER A 563 -14.28 -2.76 19.52
CA SER A 563 -13.99 -2.82 20.95
C SER A 563 -13.56 -1.47 21.54
N LEU A 564 -12.76 -0.69 20.80
CA LEU A 564 -12.35 0.66 21.19
C LEU A 564 -13.53 1.62 21.24
N LEU A 565 -14.45 1.54 20.27
CA LEU A 565 -15.63 2.40 20.26
C LEU A 565 -16.63 2.04 21.37
N ARG A 566 -16.81 0.75 21.66
CA ARG A 566 -17.54 0.29 22.85
C ARG A 566 -16.94 0.83 24.14
N ARG A 567 -15.60 0.80 24.26
CA ARG A 567 -14.89 1.36 25.41
C ARG A 567 -15.13 2.87 25.53
N LYS A 568 -15.00 3.62 24.44
CA LYS A 568 -15.28 5.07 24.42
C LYS A 568 -16.67 5.43 24.92
N LEU A 569 -17.69 4.64 24.58
CA LEU A 569 -19.06 4.86 25.05
C LEU A 569 -19.22 4.62 26.57
N ARG A 570 -18.45 3.69 27.15
CA ARG A 570 -18.47 3.42 28.60
C ARG A 570 -17.59 4.37 29.40
N GLU A 571 -16.46 4.78 28.81
CA GLU A 571 -15.45 5.64 29.40
C GLU A 571 -15.34 6.92 28.55
N PRO A 572 -16.17 7.96 28.77
CA PRO A 572 -16.15 9.17 27.93
C PRO A 572 -14.80 9.89 27.90
N ALA A 573 -13.97 9.74 28.94
CA ALA A 573 -12.62 10.30 28.99
C ALA A 573 -11.58 9.51 28.15
N PHE A 574 -11.91 8.27 27.74
CA PHE A 574 -11.04 7.45 26.91
C PHE A 574 -10.75 8.15 25.57
N ARG A 575 -9.47 8.19 25.17
CA ARG A 575 -9.06 8.72 23.87
C ARG A 575 -9.01 7.59 22.86
N LEU A 576 -9.80 7.70 21.79
CA LEU A 576 -9.76 6.75 20.69
C LEU A 576 -8.39 6.84 19.99
N PRO A 577 -7.70 5.71 19.75
CA PRO A 577 -6.53 5.69 18.89
C PRO A 577 -6.89 6.19 17.47
N PRO A 578 -6.03 6.96 16.78
CA PRO A 578 -6.37 7.57 15.50
C PRO A 578 -6.23 6.59 14.31
N LEU A 579 -6.89 5.44 14.36
CA LEU A 579 -6.77 4.39 13.33
C LEU A 579 -7.48 4.79 12.03
N VAL A 580 -6.85 4.54 10.87
CA VAL A 580 -7.43 4.75 9.52
C VAL A 580 -7.24 3.52 8.63
N LEU A 581 -8.09 3.32 7.61
CA LEU A 581 -8.18 2.08 6.81
C LEU A 581 -8.02 2.24 5.31
#